data_AF-A0A2K1K740-F1
#
_entry.id   AF-A0A2K1K740-F1
#
_cell.length_a   1.000
_cell.length_b   1.000
_cell.length_c   1.000
_cell.angle_alpha   90.00
_cell.angle_beta   90.00
_cell.angle_gamma   90.00
#
_symmetry.space_group_name_H-M   'P 1'
#
loop_
_entity.id
_entity.type
_entity.pdbx_description
1 polymer ?
#
loop_
_entity_poly.entity_id
_entity_poly.type
_entity_poly.pdbx_seq_one_letter_code
_entity_poly.pdbx_strand_id
1 'polypeptide(L)'
;MRFIATKRCSPSVCARHFAHLRHGAQTTWLFVVFVLLVCEFSAQLGDRLAIITNVDAVRVGVSEAFSQGDCETTLYSSDNYLKCTFDLQLVPNTTQDVSDLIKLHTNSSNSRIKIRATRRGFHSSAGFVCSGRRSSSKKERVEFGDDHGRRSLRVTSYTMLLHVMNHVVSVDAEQHKLTVEAGMTLLELARVAEANGMAVPAGALSMYGNLTVGGVIMASAHGSGLGTVSSLGDLVTKIKWVNAKGEIIVSDLQTERGAKEVRALVGGLGLLGVVTEFTLKLQPNSRTIVDTRKGLDDTNLVLDLKKTLALETPHIIVHWRPDFESYKALLFTQVDDVNQSAAAVIPKYYPNARRASDIPVSDKMASAWSELMATWEDDAAEELPSADVLNTEICSWGESTHRMSMFLDIDGTPIDHGMFRTNSAILTGDCSPKCLYAVHHMGTFTEDTEFTIKFSQLEAWVQM
;
A
#
# COMPACT_ATOMS: atom_id res chain seq x y z
N MET A 1 -8.65 -4.04 -24.56
CA MET A 1 -8.67 -2.69 -23.98
C MET A 1 -7.78 -1.83 -24.86
N ARG A 2 -8.30 -0.76 -25.47
CA ARG A 2 -7.45 0.26 -26.10
C ARG A 2 -6.80 1.03 -24.95
N PHE A 3 -5.48 1.06 -24.91
CA PHE A 3 -4.73 1.91 -24.00
C PHE A 3 -5.21 3.36 -24.20
N ILE A 4 -5.72 3.99 -23.14
CA ILE A 4 -5.65 5.44 -23.06
C ILE A 4 -4.18 5.68 -22.75
N ALA A 5 -3.37 5.81 -23.80
CA ALA A 5 -2.07 6.44 -23.70
C ALA A 5 -2.35 7.85 -23.19
N THR A 6 -2.28 8.03 -21.87
CA THR A 6 -2.36 9.33 -21.24
C THR A 6 -1.27 10.20 -21.89
N LYS A 7 -1.73 11.26 -22.57
CA LYS A 7 -0.99 12.40 -23.11
C LYS A 7 0.54 12.21 -23.12
N ARG A 8 1.10 11.78 -24.26
CA ARG A 8 2.57 11.68 -24.43
C ARG A 8 3.24 12.99 -24.02
N CYS A 9 4.07 12.97 -22.98
CA CYS A 9 5.04 14.02 -22.67
C CYS A 9 6.12 14.04 -23.77
N SER A 10 5.79 14.55 -24.96
CA SER A 10 6.77 14.66 -26.03
C SER A 10 7.78 15.77 -25.71
N PRO A 11 9.10 15.55 -25.85
CA PRO A 11 10.12 16.60 -25.73
C PRO A 11 9.87 17.80 -26.64
N SER A 12 9.15 17.58 -27.77
CA SER A 12 8.77 18.64 -28.71
C SER A 12 7.71 19.61 -28.18
N VAL A 13 6.97 19.26 -27.13
CA VAL A 13 6.03 20.15 -26.43
C VAL A 13 6.78 21.04 -25.44
N CYS A 14 7.72 20.47 -24.67
CA CYS A 14 8.61 21.23 -23.79
C CYS A 14 9.54 22.20 -24.55
N ALA A 15 10.07 21.79 -25.72
CA ALA A 15 10.97 22.62 -26.52
C ALA A 15 10.30 23.84 -27.18
N ARG A 16 8.99 23.78 -27.48
CA ARG A 16 8.25 24.92 -28.08
C ARG A 16 8.07 26.09 -27.11
N HIS A 17 8.16 25.86 -25.80
CA HIS A 17 7.83 26.87 -24.79
C HIS A 17 8.97 27.83 -24.44
N PHE A 18 10.25 27.44 -24.63
CA PHE A 18 11.38 28.36 -24.44
C PHE A 18 11.39 29.54 -25.43
N ALA A 19 10.64 29.44 -26.53
CA ALA A 19 10.48 30.53 -27.51
C ALA A 19 9.32 31.50 -27.19
N HIS A 20 8.32 31.09 -26.39
CA HIS A 20 7.08 31.86 -26.19
C HIS A 20 6.96 32.60 -24.84
N LEU A 21 7.87 32.37 -23.88
CA LEU A 21 7.92 33.05 -22.58
C LEU A 21 8.38 34.53 -22.63
N ARG A 22 7.94 35.32 -23.62
CA ARG A 22 8.20 36.77 -23.66
C ARG A 22 7.02 37.69 -23.37
N HIS A 23 5.76 37.25 -23.39
CA HIS A 23 4.64 38.15 -23.02
C HIS A 23 3.40 37.39 -22.53
N GLY A 24 2.97 37.65 -21.28
CA GLY A 24 1.63 37.28 -20.80
C GLY A 24 1.51 37.14 -19.28
N ALA A 25 0.71 38.00 -18.64
CA ALA A 25 0.60 38.18 -17.19
C ALA A 25 -0.47 37.32 -16.49
N GLN A 26 -0.68 36.06 -16.91
CA GLN A 26 -1.60 35.10 -16.23
C GLN A 26 -0.87 33.96 -15.50
N THR A 27 0.46 33.99 -15.44
CA THR A 27 1.34 32.96 -14.87
C THR A 27 1.49 33.02 -13.34
N THR A 28 0.88 33.97 -12.64
CA THR A 28 1.24 34.27 -11.24
C THR A 28 0.71 33.27 -10.20
N TRP A 29 -0.37 32.54 -10.45
CA TRP A 29 -0.91 31.57 -9.47
C TRP A 29 -0.27 30.18 -9.56
N LEU A 30 -0.09 29.64 -10.77
CA LEU A 30 0.54 28.33 -11.00
C LEU A 30 2.04 28.34 -10.67
N PHE A 31 2.73 29.45 -11.00
CA PHE A 31 4.13 29.66 -10.63
C PHE A 31 4.31 29.74 -9.11
N VAL A 32 3.30 30.20 -8.35
CA VAL A 32 3.34 30.21 -6.87
C VAL A 32 3.18 28.79 -6.32
N VAL A 33 2.34 27.93 -6.91
CA VAL A 33 2.21 26.53 -6.49
C VAL A 33 3.49 25.74 -6.80
N PHE A 34 4.06 25.91 -7.99
CA PHE A 34 5.33 25.27 -8.36
C PHE A 34 6.51 25.78 -7.52
N VAL A 35 6.60 27.09 -7.26
CA VAL A 35 7.63 27.66 -6.37
C VAL A 35 7.42 27.23 -4.92
N LEU A 36 6.17 27.07 -4.44
CA LEU A 36 5.90 26.50 -3.11
C LEU A 36 6.31 25.02 -3.05
N LEU A 37 5.99 24.22 -4.06
CA LEU A 37 6.43 22.82 -4.18
C LEU A 37 7.95 22.72 -4.14
N VAL A 38 8.66 23.45 -5.00
CA VAL A 38 10.12 23.41 -5.10
C VAL A 38 10.79 24.04 -3.89
N CYS A 39 10.29 25.17 -3.36
CA CYS A 39 10.86 25.82 -2.18
C CYS A 39 10.59 25.04 -0.90
N GLU A 40 9.43 24.39 -0.72
CA GLU A 40 9.14 23.61 0.48
C GLU A 40 9.86 22.26 0.43
N PHE A 41 10.02 21.66 -0.76
CA PHE A 41 10.94 20.52 -0.95
C PHE A 41 12.38 20.90 -0.64
N SER A 42 12.85 22.04 -1.16
CA SER A 42 14.21 22.55 -0.94
C SER A 42 14.43 23.04 0.50
N ALA A 43 13.40 23.56 1.17
CA ALA A 43 13.44 24.01 2.56
C ALA A 43 13.38 22.83 3.54
N GLN A 44 12.60 21.78 3.24
CA GLN A 44 12.61 20.52 3.99
C GLN A 44 13.93 19.75 3.83
N LEU A 45 14.62 19.93 2.70
CA LEU A 45 15.99 19.43 2.47
C LEU A 45 17.07 20.35 3.05
N GLY A 46 16.72 21.60 3.38
CA GLY A 46 17.68 22.70 3.47
C GLY A 46 17.89 23.31 4.85
N ASP A 47 16.91 23.33 5.77
CA ASP A 47 17.23 23.90 7.09
C ASP A 47 16.30 23.57 8.27
N ARG A 48 16.99 23.45 9.42
CA ARG A 48 16.58 23.39 10.83
C ARG A 48 16.19 22.05 11.46
N LEU A 49 17.26 21.40 11.95
CA LEU A 49 17.40 20.91 13.32
C LEU A 49 16.36 21.49 14.30
N ALA A 50 15.75 20.60 15.10
CA ALA A 50 14.78 20.87 16.17
C ALA A 50 13.29 20.75 15.80
N ILE A 51 12.88 19.58 15.30
CA ILE A 51 11.71 18.82 15.76
C ILE A 51 12.11 17.34 15.59
N ILE A 52 11.59 16.42 16.41
CA ILE A 52 11.92 14.97 16.47
C ILE A 52 13.17 14.62 17.29
N THR A 53 13.20 15.02 18.57
CA THR A 53 14.02 14.34 19.60
C THR A 53 13.19 13.60 20.66
N ASN A 54 11.87 13.51 20.50
CA ASN A 54 11.03 12.63 21.31
C ASN A 54 10.25 11.70 20.39
N VAL A 55 10.86 10.56 20.05
CA VAL A 55 10.11 9.33 19.81
C VAL A 55 10.02 8.61 21.15
N ASP A 56 9.44 9.30 22.14
CA ASP A 56 8.72 8.60 23.19
C ASP A 56 7.62 7.79 22.51
N ALA A 57 7.29 6.65 23.09
CA ALA A 57 6.16 5.82 22.71
C ALA A 57 4.85 6.61 22.87
N VAL A 58 4.60 7.54 21.95
CA VAL A 58 3.29 8.13 21.75
C VAL A 58 2.44 6.95 21.26
N ARG A 59 1.44 6.58 22.05
CA ARG A 59 0.25 5.89 21.54
C ARG A 59 -0.38 6.83 20.50
N VAL A 60 0.19 6.87 19.30
CA VAL A 60 -0.35 7.64 18.19
C VAL A 60 -1.54 6.82 17.74
N GLY A 61 -2.74 7.32 18.06
CA GLY A 61 -3.98 6.76 17.55
C GLY A 61 -3.88 6.75 16.03
N VAL A 62 -4.06 5.55 15.47
CA VAL A 62 -4.25 5.33 14.04
C VAL A 62 -5.11 6.46 13.50
N SER A 63 -4.59 7.24 12.55
CA SER A 63 -5.33 8.29 11.85
C SER A 63 -6.61 7.66 11.27
N GLU A 64 -7.72 7.80 11.99
CA GLU A 64 -9.02 7.33 11.57
C GLU A 64 -9.45 8.23 10.40
N ALA A 65 -9.80 7.63 9.26
CA ALA A 65 -10.41 8.34 8.15
C ALA A 65 -11.74 8.95 8.63
N PHE A 66 -11.67 10.18 9.16
CA PHE A 66 -12.81 10.91 9.67
C PHE A 66 -13.54 11.60 8.51
N SER A 67 -14.80 11.26 8.36
CA SER A 67 -15.81 12.23 7.91
C SER A 67 -16.52 12.71 9.18
N GLN A 68 -16.37 13.99 9.52
CA GLN A 68 -17.02 14.63 10.68
C GLN A 68 -18.55 14.78 10.55
N GLY A 69 -19.22 14.00 9.70
CA GLY A 69 -20.67 14.13 9.46
C GLY A 69 -21.44 12.84 9.13
N ASP A 70 -20.80 11.67 9.10
CA ASP A 70 -21.47 10.41 8.78
C ASP A 70 -21.77 9.53 10.00
N CYS A 71 -22.82 8.70 9.89
CA CYS A 71 -23.21 7.73 10.91
C CYS A 71 -22.07 6.72 11.21
N GLU A 72 -22.04 6.18 12.44
CA GLU A 72 -21.11 5.13 12.89
C GLU A 72 -21.07 3.87 12.00
N THR A 73 -22.07 3.70 11.13
CA THR A 73 -22.19 2.59 10.18
C THR A 73 -21.61 2.86 8.80
N THR A 74 -20.72 3.85 8.71
CA THR A 74 -20.04 4.24 7.47
C THR A 74 -18.54 4.03 7.62
N LEU A 75 -17.94 3.38 6.64
CA LEU A 75 -16.49 3.27 6.51
C LEU A 75 -16.02 3.82 5.18
N TYR A 76 -14.90 4.51 5.23
CA TYR A 76 -14.18 4.96 4.06
C TYR A 76 -13.00 4.03 3.79
N SER A 77 -12.69 3.84 2.51
CA SER A 77 -11.35 3.39 2.15
C SER A 77 -10.33 4.46 2.60
N SER A 78 -9.09 4.05 2.79
CA SER A 78 -8.00 4.91 3.26
C SER A 78 -7.78 6.15 2.40
N ASP A 79 -8.05 6.01 1.11
CA ASP A 79 -8.01 7.06 0.10
C ASP A 79 -9.35 7.79 -0.04
N ASN A 80 -10.35 7.57 0.82
CA ASN A 80 -11.71 8.11 0.73
C ASN A 80 -12.45 7.88 -0.61
N TYR A 81 -11.91 7.05 -1.50
CA TYR A 81 -12.50 6.77 -2.81
C TYR A 81 -13.79 5.95 -2.70
N LEU A 82 -13.80 4.97 -1.80
CA LEU A 82 -14.93 4.11 -1.51
C LEU A 82 -15.59 4.50 -0.19
N LYS A 83 -16.89 4.77 -0.25
CA LYS A 83 -17.76 4.84 0.93
C LYS A 83 -18.57 3.55 1.01
N CYS A 84 -18.38 2.79 2.08
CA CYS A 84 -19.17 1.61 2.40
C CYS A 84 -20.13 1.90 3.57
N THR A 85 -21.39 1.51 3.44
CA THR A 85 -22.35 1.52 4.55
C THR A 85 -22.78 0.11 4.92
N PHE A 86 -23.29 -0.08 6.13
CA PHE A 86 -23.73 -1.37 6.65
C PHE A 86 -24.85 -1.21 7.70
N ASP A 87 -25.52 -2.31 8.05
CA ASP A 87 -26.62 -2.28 9.02
C ASP A 87 -26.09 -2.21 10.47
N LEU A 88 -24.95 -2.86 10.77
CA LEU A 88 -24.38 -2.86 12.12
C LEU A 88 -22.84 -2.99 12.15
N GLN A 89 -22.22 -2.21 13.04
CA GLN A 89 -20.79 -2.31 13.39
C GLN A 89 -20.60 -3.16 14.63
N LEU A 90 -19.58 -4.03 14.63
CA LEU A 90 -19.21 -4.88 15.76
C LEU A 90 -17.70 -4.75 16.00
N VAL A 91 -17.28 -4.80 17.27
CA VAL A 91 -15.87 -4.76 17.68
C VAL A 91 -15.61 -5.93 18.64
N PRO A 92 -15.33 -7.13 18.11
CA PRO A 92 -15.03 -8.29 18.95
C PRO A 92 -13.64 -8.14 19.58
N ASN A 93 -13.50 -8.56 20.84
CA ASN A 93 -12.21 -8.57 21.54
C ASN A 93 -11.54 -9.94 21.49
N THR A 94 -12.30 -11.01 21.24
CA THR A 94 -11.79 -12.39 21.23
C THR A 94 -12.36 -13.21 20.07
N THR A 95 -11.72 -14.34 19.74
CA THR A 95 -12.30 -15.33 18.80
C THR A 95 -13.65 -15.85 19.28
N GLN A 96 -13.86 -15.93 20.61
CA GLN A 96 -15.14 -16.35 21.18
C GLN A 96 -16.24 -15.31 20.90
N ASP A 97 -15.93 -14.02 21.03
CA ASP A 97 -16.88 -12.95 20.68
C ASP A 97 -17.29 -13.04 19.21
N VAL A 98 -16.35 -13.30 18.30
CA VAL A 98 -16.65 -13.53 16.87
C VAL A 98 -17.60 -14.72 16.69
N SER A 99 -17.34 -15.83 17.38
CA SER A 99 -18.19 -17.03 17.38
C SER A 99 -19.61 -16.73 17.85
N ASP A 100 -19.75 -16.06 18.99
CA ASP A 100 -21.04 -15.78 19.60
C ASP A 100 -21.83 -14.76 18.80
N LEU A 101 -21.17 -13.75 18.22
CA LEU A 101 -21.78 -12.79 17.31
C LEU A 101 -22.29 -13.47 16.05
N ILE A 102 -21.55 -14.41 15.45
CA ILE A 102 -22.03 -15.16 14.28
C ILE A 102 -23.24 -16.01 14.66
N LYS A 103 -23.17 -16.78 15.76
CA LYS A 103 -24.26 -17.66 16.23
C LYS A 103 -25.53 -16.90 16.56
N LEU A 104 -25.41 -15.74 17.21
CA LEU A 104 -26.54 -14.90 17.57
C LEU A 104 -27.38 -14.55 16.32
N HIS A 105 -26.70 -14.16 15.23
CA HIS A 105 -27.36 -13.69 14.02
C HIS A 105 -27.79 -14.81 13.06
N THR A 106 -27.10 -15.97 13.09
CA THR A 106 -27.56 -17.16 12.35
C THR A 106 -28.79 -17.79 12.98
N ASN A 107 -28.93 -17.72 14.32
CA ASN A 107 -30.07 -18.30 15.03
C ASN A 107 -31.27 -17.34 15.10
N SER A 108 -31.03 -16.02 15.10
CA SER A 108 -32.10 -15.02 15.23
C SER A 108 -32.83 -14.71 13.92
N SER A 109 -32.23 -15.04 12.77
CA SER A 109 -32.74 -14.57 11.48
C SER A 109 -32.71 -15.67 10.42
N ASN A 110 -33.85 -15.91 9.76
CA ASN A 110 -33.95 -16.74 8.55
C ASN A 110 -33.43 -15.98 7.31
N SER A 111 -32.69 -14.88 7.52
CA SER A 111 -32.19 -13.98 6.49
C SER A 111 -30.72 -14.23 6.19
N ARG A 112 -30.32 -14.07 4.92
CA ARG A 112 -28.91 -14.11 4.53
C ARG A 112 -28.17 -12.95 5.21
N ILE A 113 -27.03 -13.24 5.81
CA ILE A 113 -26.14 -12.26 6.42
C ILE A 113 -24.86 -12.13 5.57
N LYS A 114 -24.31 -10.91 5.50
CA LYS A 114 -22.99 -10.64 4.93
C LYS A 114 -22.12 -10.01 6.00
N ILE A 115 -21.02 -10.68 6.34
CA ILE A 115 -20.07 -10.20 7.35
C ILE A 115 -18.79 -9.79 6.64
N ARG A 116 -18.26 -8.61 7.00
CA ARG A 116 -16.93 -8.17 6.60
C ARG A 116 -16.07 -7.94 7.83
N ALA A 117 -15.00 -8.70 7.99
CA ALA A 117 -13.94 -8.40 8.94
C ALA A 117 -12.97 -7.37 8.35
N THR A 118 -12.69 -6.28 9.07
CA THR A 118 -11.84 -5.20 8.59
C THR A 118 -11.36 -4.29 9.74
N ARG A 119 -10.90 -3.08 9.43
CA ARG A 119 -10.59 -1.98 10.36
C ARG A 119 -11.21 -0.67 9.86
N ARG A 120 -11.19 0.37 10.69
CA ARG A 120 -11.48 1.74 10.23
C ARG A 120 -10.40 2.19 9.25
N GLY A 121 -10.80 2.89 8.17
CA GLY A 121 -9.88 3.30 7.09
C GLY A 121 -9.24 2.10 6.40
N PHE A 122 -10.04 1.28 5.72
CA PHE A 122 -9.55 0.05 5.07
C PHE A 122 -8.83 0.39 3.75
N HIS A 123 -7.82 -0.39 3.38
CA HIS A 123 -7.06 -0.15 2.14
C HIS A 123 -7.54 -1.15 1.09
N SER A 124 -8.32 -0.68 0.11
CA SER A 124 -8.77 -1.48 -1.04
C SER A 124 -9.36 -0.57 -2.11
N SER A 125 -8.94 -0.76 -3.36
CA SER A 125 -9.51 -0.13 -4.55
C SER A 125 -10.73 -0.87 -5.11
N ALA A 126 -10.94 -2.13 -4.72
CA ALA A 126 -11.98 -2.98 -5.26
C ALA A 126 -13.31 -2.85 -4.51
N GLY A 127 -14.44 -2.79 -5.24
CA GLY A 127 -15.78 -2.59 -4.66
C GLY A 127 -16.37 -3.80 -3.91
N PHE A 128 -15.85 -5.01 -4.10
CA PHE A 128 -16.39 -6.23 -3.44
C PHE A 128 -16.24 -6.20 -1.92
N VAL A 129 -15.44 -5.28 -1.41
CA VAL A 129 -15.13 -5.16 0.00
C VAL A 129 -16.29 -4.65 0.85
N CYS A 130 -17.26 -3.88 0.33
CA CYS A 130 -18.35 -3.36 1.16
C CYS A 130 -19.30 -4.48 1.62
N SER A 131 -19.65 -4.53 2.92
CA SER A 131 -20.67 -5.45 3.45
C SER A 131 -22.09 -5.02 3.05
N GLY A 132 -22.38 -3.72 3.02
CA GLY A 132 -23.64 -3.14 2.54
C GLY A 132 -23.46 -2.31 1.27
N ARG A 133 -24.05 -1.11 1.21
CA ARG A 133 -24.06 -0.27 -0.01
C ARG A 133 -22.69 0.38 -0.25
N ARG A 134 -22.42 0.70 -1.51
CA ARG A 134 -21.21 1.37 -1.99
C ARG A 134 -21.57 2.68 -2.70
N SER A 135 -20.77 3.72 -2.49
CA SER A 135 -20.71 4.89 -3.36
C SER A 135 -19.25 5.32 -3.59
N SER A 136 -18.94 5.93 -4.74
CA SER A 136 -17.60 6.42 -5.09
C SER A 136 -17.58 7.94 -5.31
N SER A 137 -16.42 8.58 -5.08
CA SER A 137 -16.24 10.03 -5.25
C SER A 137 -15.98 10.47 -6.71
N LYS A 138 -15.37 9.63 -7.56
CA LYS A 138 -15.34 9.88 -9.02
C LYS A 138 -16.74 9.63 -9.59
N LYS A 139 -17.21 10.57 -10.44
CA LYS A 139 -18.51 10.64 -11.15
C LYS A 139 -19.22 9.28 -11.29
N GLU A 140 -20.54 9.29 -11.09
CA GLU A 140 -21.60 8.26 -11.26
C GLU A 140 -21.48 7.17 -12.36
N ARG A 141 -20.37 7.03 -13.08
CA ARG A 141 -20.15 6.01 -14.12
C ARG A 141 -19.31 4.86 -13.58
N VAL A 142 -20.01 3.92 -12.95
CA VAL A 142 -20.04 2.46 -13.21
C VAL A 142 -20.62 1.86 -11.93
N GLU A 143 -21.95 1.93 -11.84
CA GLU A 143 -22.71 0.99 -11.06
C GLU A 143 -22.46 -0.40 -11.66
N PHE A 144 -21.65 -1.21 -10.99
CA PHE A 144 -21.77 -2.66 -11.14
C PHE A 144 -23.15 -3.02 -10.61
N GLY A 145 -24.14 -3.02 -11.52
CA GLY A 145 -25.50 -3.53 -11.37
C GLY A 145 -26.08 -3.41 -9.96
N ASP A 146 -26.64 -2.25 -9.65
CA ASP A 146 -27.70 -2.22 -8.65
C ASP A 146 -28.79 -3.19 -9.14
N ASP A 147 -29.19 -4.14 -8.30
CA ASP A 147 -30.21 -5.16 -8.60
C ASP A 147 -31.60 -4.47 -8.59
N HIS A 148 -31.78 -3.49 -9.48
CA HIS A 148 -33.01 -2.76 -9.71
C HIS A 148 -34.00 -3.67 -10.44
N GLY A 149 -34.66 -4.55 -9.68
CA GLY A 149 -35.85 -5.23 -10.18
C GLY A 149 -36.14 -6.60 -9.60
N ARG A 150 -35.20 -7.25 -8.91
CA ARG A 150 -35.54 -8.43 -8.10
C ARG A 150 -35.90 -7.96 -6.70
N ARG A 151 -37.01 -8.49 -6.15
CA ARG A 151 -37.24 -8.54 -4.69
C ARG A 151 -36.13 -9.38 -4.08
N SER A 152 -34.93 -8.82 -4.00
CA SER A 152 -33.78 -9.42 -3.35
C SER A 152 -34.08 -9.38 -1.86
N LEU A 153 -34.15 -10.56 -1.24
CA LEU A 153 -34.25 -10.69 0.21
C LEU A 153 -33.20 -9.77 0.83
N ARG A 154 -33.64 -8.79 1.64
CA ARG A 154 -32.75 -7.82 2.29
C ARG A 154 -31.66 -8.58 3.04
N VAL A 155 -30.44 -8.58 2.50
CA VAL A 155 -29.27 -9.18 3.13
C VAL A 155 -28.84 -8.23 4.22
N THR A 156 -28.79 -8.72 5.46
CA THR A 156 -28.31 -7.90 6.58
C THR A 156 -26.79 -7.88 6.57
N SER A 157 -26.22 -6.69 6.63
CA SER A 157 -24.79 -6.44 6.48
C SER A 157 -24.14 -6.05 7.81
N TYR A 158 -23.12 -6.80 8.19
CA TYR A 158 -22.32 -6.59 9.39
C TYR A 158 -20.88 -6.25 9.02
N THR A 159 -20.29 -5.35 9.79
CA THR A 159 -18.86 -5.07 9.74
C THR A 159 -18.24 -5.36 11.09
N MET A 160 -17.21 -6.20 11.13
CA MET A 160 -16.42 -6.53 12.32
C MET A 160 -15.08 -5.81 12.26
N LEU A 161 -14.83 -4.91 13.21
CA LEU A 161 -13.57 -4.19 13.31
C LEU A 161 -12.59 -4.99 14.18
N LEU A 162 -11.61 -5.63 13.56
CA LEU A 162 -10.64 -6.49 14.25
C LEU A 162 -9.45 -5.74 14.85
N HIS A 163 -9.39 -4.41 14.73
CA HIS A 163 -8.25 -3.59 15.17
C HIS A 163 -7.85 -3.75 16.65
N VAL A 164 -8.77 -4.18 17.53
CA VAL A 164 -8.47 -4.47 18.94
C VAL A 164 -7.94 -5.88 19.17
N MET A 165 -8.10 -6.78 18.19
CA MET A 165 -7.48 -8.10 18.17
C MET A 165 -6.10 -7.97 17.50
N ASN A 166 -5.18 -7.29 18.17
CA ASN A 166 -3.84 -6.97 17.67
C ASN A 166 -2.71 -7.48 18.57
N HIS A 167 -2.96 -8.50 19.38
CA HIS A 167 -2.00 -9.02 20.34
C HIS A 167 -1.12 -10.15 19.80
N VAL A 168 0.01 -10.36 20.47
CA VAL A 168 0.83 -11.56 20.32
C VAL A 168 0.18 -12.68 21.13
N VAL A 169 -0.13 -13.79 20.48
CA VAL A 169 -0.74 -14.98 21.10
C VAL A 169 0.33 -15.92 21.63
N SER A 170 1.40 -16.16 20.85
CA SER A 170 2.54 -16.97 21.30
C SER A 170 3.80 -16.70 20.48
N VAL A 171 4.95 -16.90 21.12
CA VAL A 171 6.28 -16.82 20.49
C VAL A 171 7.01 -18.13 20.73
N ASP A 172 7.51 -18.73 19.66
CA ASP A 172 8.45 -19.86 19.69
C ASP A 172 9.71 -19.41 18.95
N ALA A 173 10.67 -18.86 19.70
CA ALA A 173 11.89 -18.28 19.15
C ALA A 173 12.81 -19.36 18.56
N GLU A 174 12.84 -20.58 19.12
CA GLU A 174 13.65 -21.68 18.61
C GLU A 174 13.18 -22.10 17.22
N GLN A 175 11.87 -22.26 17.05
CA GLN A 175 11.29 -22.56 15.75
C GLN A 175 10.95 -21.31 14.93
N HIS A 176 11.34 -20.11 15.35
CA HIS A 176 11.00 -18.85 14.66
C HIS A 176 9.53 -18.78 14.25
N LYS A 177 8.62 -19.21 15.15
CA LYS A 177 7.17 -19.17 14.92
C LYS A 177 6.56 -18.09 15.79
N LEU A 178 5.75 -17.25 15.16
CA LEU A 178 5.05 -16.16 15.82
C LEU A 178 3.55 -16.30 15.55
N THR A 179 2.75 -16.39 16.61
CA THR A 179 1.29 -16.37 16.51
C THR A 179 0.77 -15.01 16.92
N VAL A 180 0.03 -14.36 16.04
CA VAL A 180 -0.55 -13.03 16.24
C VAL A 180 -2.02 -13.02 15.87
N GLU A 181 -2.75 -12.09 16.47
CA GLU A 181 -4.12 -11.82 16.08
C GLU A 181 -4.21 -11.05 14.75
N ALA A 182 -5.30 -11.28 14.01
CA ALA A 182 -5.48 -10.83 12.63
C ALA A 182 -5.53 -9.30 12.46
N GLY A 183 -5.86 -8.56 13.52
CA GLY A 183 -5.94 -7.10 13.53
C GLY A 183 -4.61 -6.39 13.68
N MET A 184 -3.53 -7.10 14.05
CA MET A 184 -2.18 -6.55 14.13
C MET A 184 -1.74 -5.95 12.79
N THR A 185 -1.10 -4.79 12.81
CA THR A 185 -0.53 -4.16 11.62
C THR A 185 0.79 -4.81 11.20
N LEU A 186 1.21 -4.64 9.95
CA LEU A 186 2.52 -5.11 9.50
C LEU A 186 3.67 -4.45 10.26
N LEU A 187 3.53 -3.16 10.57
CA LEU A 187 4.52 -2.42 11.36
C LEU A 187 4.65 -2.98 12.79
N GLU A 188 3.53 -3.32 13.44
CA GLU A 188 3.54 -4.01 14.73
C GLU A 188 4.13 -5.42 14.63
N LEU A 189 3.74 -6.19 13.61
CA LEU A 189 4.28 -7.53 13.35
C LEU A 189 5.80 -7.50 13.21
N ALA A 190 6.32 -6.57 12.40
CA ALA A 190 7.74 -6.39 12.16
C ALA A 190 8.50 -6.05 13.46
N ARG A 191 7.96 -5.14 14.29
CA ARG A 191 8.54 -4.78 15.59
C ARG A 191 8.55 -5.95 16.57
N VAL A 192 7.44 -6.70 16.65
CA VAL A 192 7.34 -7.89 17.51
C VAL A 192 8.31 -8.97 17.05
N ALA A 193 8.39 -9.25 15.75
CA ALA A 193 9.34 -10.21 15.20
C ALA A 193 10.77 -9.83 15.58
N GLU A 194 11.14 -8.57 15.36
CA GLU A 194 12.47 -8.05 15.67
C GLU A 194 12.83 -8.16 17.15
N ALA A 195 11.90 -7.80 18.03
CA ALA A 195 12.07 -7.90 19.48
C ALA A 195 12.30 -9.34 19.97
N ASN A 196 11.88 -10.34 19.18
CA ASN A 196 12.04 -11.76 19.47
C ASN A 196 13.13 -12.41 18.59
N GLY A 197 14.04 -11.63 18.00
CA GLY A 197 15.17 -12.16 17.23
C GLY A 197 14.79 -12.75 15.88
N MET A 198 13.63 -12.40 15.35
CA MET A 198 13.11 -12.87 14.06
C MET A 198 13.03 -11.73 13.04
N ALA A 199 13.04 -12.08 11.76
CA ALA A 199 12.67 -11.18 10.68
C ALA A 199 11.52 -11.76 9.87
N VAL A 200 10.61 -10.88 9.44
CA VAL A 200 9.69 -11.16 8.34
C VAL A 200 10.49 -11.02 7.05
N PRO A 201 10.54 -12.04 6.17
CA PRO A 201 11.28 -11.95 4.91
C PRO A 201 10.89 -10.71 4.12
N ALA A 202 11.89 -9.98 3.61
CA ALA A 202 11.67 -8.73 2.87
C ALA A 202 10.64 -8.91 1.75
N GLY A 203 10.81 -9.95 0.92
CA GLY A 203 9.90 -10.23 -0.19
C GLY A 203 8.44 -10.48 0.20
N ALA A 204 8.15 -10.84 1.46
CA ALA A 204 6.80 -11.11 1.96
C ALA A 204 6.05 -9.84 2.41
N LEU A 205 6.75 -8.74 2.63
CA LEU A 205 6.19 -7.49 3.13
C LEU A 205 5.70 -6.63 1.97
N SER A 206 4.46 -6.13 2.08
CA SER A 206 4.02 -4.99 1.29
C SER A 206 4.65 -3.71 1.83
N MET A 207 4.84 -2.68 0.99
CA MET A 207 5.44 -1.42 1.44
C MET A 207 4.64 -0.75 2.54
N TYR A 208 3.30 -0.71 2.45
CA TYR A 208 2.50 0.03 3.41
C TYR A 208 2.36 -0.69 4.76
N GLY A 209 2.98 -0.13 5.81
CA GLY A 209 3.10 -0.77 7.13
C GLY A 209 1.82 -0.85 7.95
N ASN A 210 0.83 -0.01 7.64
CA ASN A 210 -0.42 0.08 8.39
C ASN A 210 -1.51 -0.91 7.95
N LEU A 211 -1.24 -1.77 6.96
CA LEU A 211 -2.15 -2.88 6.65
C LEU A 211 -2.19 -3.88 7.81
N THR A 212 -3.38 -4.43 8.08
CA THR A 212 -3.52 -5.53 9.05
C THR A 212 -3.00 -6.83 8.45
N VAL A 213 -2.37 -7.68 9.26
CA VAL A 213 -1.92 -9.04 8.89
C VAL A 213 -3.06 -9.84 8.25
N GLY A 214 -4.26 -9.80 8.84
CA GLY A 214 -5.43 -10.47 8.29
C GLY A 214 -5.84 -9.94 6.93
N GLY A 215 -5.92 -8.62 6.77
CA GLY A 215 -6.22 -7.99 5.47
C GLY A 215 -5.24 -8.42 4.37
N VAL A 216 -3.93 -8.39 4.65
CA VAL A 216 -2.88 -8.74 3.68
C VAL A 216 -2.97 -10.20 3.26
N ILE A 217 -3.04 -11.13 4.23
CA ILE A 217 -3.07 -12.58 3.96
C ILE A 217 -4.37 -12.96 3.24
N MET A 218 -5.52 -12.43 3.67
CA MET A 218 -6.81 -12.78 3.09
C MET A 218 -7.00 -12.19 1.69
N ALA A 219 -6.35 -11.06 1.37
CA ALA A 219 -6.33 -10.48 0.04
C ALA A 219 -5.26 -11.09 -0.88
N SER A 220 -4.41 -11.99 -0.35
CA SER A 220 -3.21 -12.46 -1.04
C SER A 220 -2.30 -11.32 -1.51
N ALA A 221 -2.29 -10.21 -0.75
CA ALA A 221 -1.36 -9.12 -1.00
C ALA A 221 0.08 -9.62 -0.74
N HIS A 222 1.00 -9.15 -1.58
CA HIS A 222 2.35 -9.69 -1.67
C HIS A 222 3.37 -8.55 -1.80
N GLY A 223 4.63 -8.85 -1.48
CA GLY A 223 5.77 -8.02 -1.86
C GLY A 223 6.33 -8.49 -3.20
N SER A 224 7.65 -8.44 -3.36
CA SER A 224 8.35 -8.86 -4.58
C SER A 224 9.09 -10.18 -4.34
N GLY A 225 9.02 -11.15 -5.25
CA GLY A 225 9.84 -12.37 -5.17
C GLY A 225 9.59 -13.35 -6.32
N LEU A 226 10.63 -13.72 -7.07
CA LEU A 226 10.56 -14.75 -8.11
C LEU A 226 10.99 -16.11 -7.55
N GLY A 227 10.05 -17.06 -7.48
CA GLY A 227 10.34 -18.44 -7.04
C GLY A 227 10.75 -18.57 -5.56
N THR A 228 10.44 -17.55 -4.76
CA THR A 228 10.75 -17.46 -3.33
C THR A 228 9.51 -16.96 -2.58
N VAL A 229 9.59 -16.88 -1.25
CA VAL A 229 8.56 -16.28 -0.40
C VAL A 229 8.30 -14.84 -0.87
N SER A 230 7.07 -14.57 -1.27
CA SER A 230 6.65 -13.25 -1.77
C SER A 230 5.38 -12.73 -1.10
N SER A 231 4.70 -13.55 -0.30
CA SER A 231 3.53 -13.11 0.47
C SER A 231 3.63 -13.56 1.93
N LEU A 232 2.95 -12.85 2.84
CA LEU A 232 2.75 -13.34 4.21
C LEU A 232 1.97 -14.66 4.25
N GLY A 233 1.13 -14.92 3.24
CA GLY A 233 0.40 -16.17 3.09
C GLY A 233 1.33 -17.39 3.00
N ASP A 234 2.49 -17.23 2.36
CA ASP A 234 3.50 -18.29 2.22
C ASP A 234 4.12 -18.70 3.58
N LEU A 235 4.04 -17.81 4.58
CA LEU A 235 4.60 -18.02 5.91
C LEU A 235 3.60 -18.69 6.86
N VAL A 236 2.33 -18.80 6.49
CA VAL A 236 1.26 -19.29 7.36
C VAL A 236 1.40 -20.80 7.58
N THR A 237 1.56 -21.19 8.85
CA THR A 237 1.60 -22.60 9.26
C THR A 237 0.34 -23.07 9.96
N LYS A 238 -0.42 -22.14 10.57
CA LYS A 238 -1.67 -22.44 11.28
C LYS A 238 -2.57 -21.21 11.30
N ILE A 239 -3.88 -21.43 11.19
CA ILE A 239 -4.91 -20.39 11.22
C ILE A 239 -5.97 -20.75 12.26
N LYS A 240 -6.39 -19.78 13.08
CA LYS A 240 -7.62 -19.88 13.90
C LYS A 240 -8.71 -18.99 13.31
N TRP A 241 -9.85 -19.57 12.98
CA TRP A 241 -10.93 -18.89 12.27
C TRP A 241 -12.31 -19.36 12.74
N VAL A 242 -13.31 -18.55 12.43
CA VAL A 242 -14.71 -18.83 12.74
C VAL A 242 -15.50 -18.93 11.44
N ASN A 243 -16.15 -20.08 11.22
CA ASN A 243 -16.91 -20.32 10.01
C ASN A 243 -18.31 -19.68 10.04
N ALA A 244 -19.07 -19.83 8.96
CA ALA A 244 -20.43 -19.29 8.85
C ALA A 244 -21.45 -19.86 9.86
N LYS A 245 -21.14 -20.96 10.55
CA LYS A 245 -21.96 -21.53 11.65
C LYS A 245 -21.54 -21.00 13.03
N GLY A 246 -20.52 -20.15 13.07
CA GLY A 246 -19.91 -19.69 14.31
C GLY A 246 -19.04 -20.75 15.00
N GLU A 247 -18.62 -21.81 14.30
CA GLU A 247 -17.70 -22.80 14.86
C GLU A 247 -16.27 -22.27 14.80
N ILE A 248 -15.54 -22.36 15.93
CA ILE A 248 -14.12 -22.02 16.00
C ILE A 248 -13.31 -23.21 15.50
N ILE A 249 -12.48 -22.98 14.48
CA ILE A 249 -11.67 -24.00 13.82
C ILE A 249 -10.21 -23.59 13.89
N VAL A 250 -9.34 -24.55 14.18
CA VAL A 250 -7.89 -24.42 14.09
C VAL A 250 -7.41 -25.31 12.95
N SER A 251 -6.89 -24.70 11.90
CA SER A 251 -6.39 -25.38 10.70
C SER A 251 -4.87 -25.30 10.71
N ASP A 252 -4.20 -26.46 10.83
CA ASP A 252 -2.75 -26.59 10.89
C ASP A 252 -2.22 -27.35 9.67
N LEU A 253 -1.15 -26.85 9.05
CA LEU A 253 -0.49 -27.50 7.90
C LEU A 253 0.00 -28.92 8.18
N GLN A 254 0.20 -29.29 9.46
CA GLN A 254 0.59 -30.65 9.86
C GLN A 254 -0.51 -31.69 9.66
N THR A 255 -1.75 -31.27 9.36
CA THR A 255 -2.88 -32.17 9.08
C THR A 255 -3.32 -32.03 7.63
N GLU A 256 -3.74 -33.12 6.98
CA GLU A 256 -4.20 -33.07 5.58
C GLU A 256 -5.39 -32.12 5.41
N ARG A 257 -6.34 -32.16 6.35
CA ARG A 257 -7.50 -31.28 6.39
C ARG A 257 -7.08 -29.82 6.58
N GLY A 258 -6.26 -29.54 7.61
CA GLY A 258 -5.81 -28.18 7.90
C GLY A 258 -5.00 -27.58 6.75
N ALA A 259 -4.18 -28.39 6.05
CA ALA A 259 -3.47 -27.94 4.86
C ALA A 259 -4.40 -27.53 3.71
N LYS A 260 -5.52 -28.25 3.50
CA LYS A 260 -6.55 -27.86 2.51
C LYS A 260 -7.27 -26.58 2.94
N GLU A 261 -7.60 -26.45 4.22
CA GLU A 261 -8.28 -25.28 4.77
C GLU A 261 -7.40 -24.02 4.73
N VAL A 262 -6.13 -24.10 5.13
CA VAL A 262 -5.17 -22.98 5.05
C VAL A 262 -5.04 -22.49 3.61
N ARG A 263 -4.86 -23.39 2.63
CA ARG A 263 -4.79 -23.03 1.21
C ARG A 263 -6.06 -22.36 0.68
N ALA A 264 -7.23 -22.70 1.23
CA ALA A 264 -8.48 -22.10 0.82
C ALA A 264 -8.75 -20.73 1.49
N LEU A 265 -8.20 -20.53 2.70
CA LEU A 265 -8.35 -19.30 3.47
C LEU A 265 -7.37 -18.21 3.03
N VAL A 266 -6.10 -18.55 2.77
CA VAL A 266 -5.13 -17.60 2.20
C VAL A 266 -5.62 -17.15 0.83
N GLY A 267 -5.77 -15.83 0.63
CA GLY A 267 -6.40 -15.29 -0.58
C GLY A 267 -7.91 -15.51 -0.69
N GLY A 268 -8.56 -16.06 0.35
CA GLY A 268 -9.99 -16.39 0.36
C GLY A 268 -10.93 -15.19 0.57
N LEU A 269 -10.40 -13.97 0.67
CA LEU A 269 -11.14 -12.71 0.80
C LEU A 269 -12.15 -12.66 1.97
N GLY A 270 -11.99 -13.54 2.96
CA GLY A 270 -12.92 -13.68 4.10
C GLY A 270 -14.24 -14.40 3.77
N LEU A 271 -14.36 -15.02 2.58
CA LEU A 271 -15.61 -15.64 2.12
C LEU A 271 -15.98 -16.92 2.87
N LEU A 272 -14.98 -17.64 3.40
CA LEU A 272 -15.17 -18.90 4.10
C LEU A 272 -15.47 -18.70 5.60
N GLY A 273 -15.05 -17.56 6.16
CA GLY A 273 -15.19 -17.24 7.57
C GLY A 273 -14.28 -16.09 7.99
N VAL A 274 -14.36 -15.75 9.27
CA VAL A 274 -13.54 -14.69 9.89
C VAL A 274 -12.30 -15.32 10.50
N VAL A 275 -11.13 -15.00 9.94
CA VAL A 275 -9.86 -15.40 10.52
C VAL A 275 -9.48 -14.46 11.65
N THR A 276 -9.12 -15.02 12.80
CA THR A 276 -8.82 -14.27 14.03
C THR A 276 -7.35 -14.34 14.44
N GLU A 277 -6.63 -15.41 14.09
CA GLU A 277 -5.20 -15.56 14.42
C GLU A 277 -4.44 -16.27 13.30
N PHE A 278 -3.18 -15.89 13.13
CA PHE A 278 -2.23 -16.52 12.21
C PHE A 278 -0.97 -16.94 12.97
N THR A 279 -0.47 -18.14 12.71
CA THR A 279 0.88 -18.56 13.09
C THR A 279 1.78 -18.50 11.87
N LEU A 280 2.80 -17.65 11.93
CA LEU A 280 3.75 -17.41 10.85
C LEU A 280 5.09 -18.06 11.19
N LYS A 281 5.68 -18.78 10.24
CA LYS A 281 7.06 -19.26 10.32
C LYS A 281 7.96 -18.18 9.71
N LEU A 282 8.68 -17.47 10.56
CA LEU A 282 9.59 -16.39 10.21
C LEU A 282 11.02 -16.94 10.03
N GLN A 283 11.94 -16.04 9.68
CA GLN A 283 13.37 -16.33 9.59
C GLN A 283 14.13 -15.73 10.77
N PRO A 284 15.38 -16.16 11.03
CA PRO A 284 16.28 -15.45 11.95
C PRO A 284 16.40 -13.97 11.58
N ASN A 285 16.66 -13.13 12.58
CA ASN A 285 16.90 -11.71 12.30
C ASN A 285 18.03 -11.53 11.28
N SER A 286 17.80 -10.65 10.30
CA SER A 286 18.67 -10.47 9.13
C SER A 286 18.75 -9.00 8.73
N ARG A 287 19.65 -8.71 7.79
CA ARG A 287 19.74 -7.41 7.15
C ARG A 287 19.36 -7.52 5.68
N THR A 288 18.97 -6.39 5.10
CA THR A 288 18.63 -6.29 3.69
C THR A 288 19.32 -5.06 3.12
N ILE A 289 20.08 -5.27 2.05
CA ILE A 289 20.56 -4.23 1.16
C ILE A 289 19.39 -3.83 0.27
N VAL A 290 19.21 -2.53 0.12
CA VAL A 290 18.22 -1.91 -0.74
C VAL A 290 18.96 -1.07 -1.76
N ASP A 291 18.65 -1.31 -3.04
CA ASP A 291 19.34 -0.74 -4.18
C ASP A 291 18.34 -0.05 -5.12
N THR A 292 18.44 1.27 -5.27
CA THR A 292 17.66 2.09 -6.18
C THR A 292 18.51 2.46 -7.39
N ARG A 293 18.27 1.80 -8.53
CA ARG A 293 18.89 2.13 -9.81
C ARG A 293 17.95 3.04 -10.60
N LYS A 294 18.41 4.24 -10.95
CA LYS A 294 17.59 5.30 -11.55
C LYS A 294 18.05 5.63 -12.96
N GLY A 295 17.14 6.10 -13.81
CA GLY A 295 17.45 6.56 -15.16
C GLY A 295 18.01 5.46 -16.05
N LEU A 296 17.55 4.21 -15.85
CA LEU A 296 17.93 3.09 -16.70
C LEU A 296 17.17 3.21 -18.02
N ASP A 297 17.87 3.01 -19.14
CA ASP A 297 17.30 3.02 -20.49
C ASP A 297 16.42 1.78 -20.72
N ASP A 298 15.21 1.96 -21.25
CA ASP A 298 14.25 0.85 -21.39
C ASP A 298 14.40 0.02 -22.68
N THR A 299 15.36 0.34 -23.58
CA THR A 299 15.59 -0.38 -24.85
C THR A 299 15.78 -1.88 -24.64
N ASN A 300 16.45 -2.27 -23.55
CA ASN A 300 16.72 -3.67 -23.21
C ASN A 300 16.05 -4.11 -21.90
N LEU A 301 14.99 -3.41 -21.47
CA LEU A 301 14.32 -3.61 -20.17
C LEU A 301 14.15 -5.10 -19.81
N VAL A 302 13.57 -5.90 -20.71
CA VAL A 302 13.30 -7.31 -20.42
C VAL A 302 14.57 -8.13 -20.19
N LEU A 303 15.61 -7.91 -20.99
CA LEU A 303 16.89 -8.62 -20.84
C LEU A 303 17.58 -8.22 -19.54
N ASP A 304 17.52 -6.94 -19.17
CA ASP A 304 18.12 -6.43 -17.94
C ASP A 304 17.42 -6.96 -16.71
N LEU A 305 16.08 -7.01 -16.71
CA LEU A 305 15.30 -7.61 -15.63
C LEU A 305 15.59 -9.10 -15.49
N LYS A 306 15.65 -9.86 -16.60
CA LYS A 306 16.00 -11.29 -16.58
C LYS A 306 17.40 -11.53 -16.01
N LYS A 307 18.39 -10.73 -16.41
CA LYS A 307 19.76 -10.81 -15.88
C LYS A 307 19.79 -10.50 -14.39
N THR A 308 19.13 -9.43 -13.96
CA THR A 308 19.07 -9.02 -12.55
C THR A 308 18.45 -10.12 -11.69
N LEU A 309 17.32 -10.68 -12.12
CA LEU A 309 16.63 -11.76 -11.43
C LEU A 309 17.45 -13.06 -11.36
N ALA A 310 18.25 -13.34 -12.39
CA ALA A 310 19.05 -14.56 -12.46
C ALA A 310 20.39 -14.45 -11.71
N LEU A 311 20.99 -13.26 -11.64
CA LEU A 311 22.37 -13.08 -11.21
C LEU A 311 22.52 -12.30 -9.90
N GLU A 312 21.51 -11.52 -9.50
CA GLU A 312 21.66 -10.55 -8.42
C GLU A 312 20.66 -10.77 -7.28
N THR A 313 19.36 -10.71 -7.56
CA THR A 313 18.32 -10.89 -6.52
C THR A 313 17.00 -11.36 -7.11
N PRO A 314 16.25 -12.25 -6.43
CA PRO A 314 14.88 -12.60 -6.81
C PRO A 314 13.85 -11.51 -6.46
N HIS A 315 14.25 -10.42 -5.80
CA HIS A 315 13.35 -9.38 -5.31
C HIS A 315 13.61 -8.05 -6.03
N ILE A 316 12.75 -7.73 -7.00
CA ILE A 316 12.81 -6.49 -7.79
C ILE A 316 11.44 -5.84 -7.90
N ILE A 317 11.39 -4.51 -7.80
CA ILE A 317 10.24 -3.67 -8.11
C ILE A 317 10.66 -2.66 -9.18
N VAL A 318 9.87 -2.50 -10.23
CA VAL A 318 10.20 -1.67 -11.39
C VAL A 318 9.15 -0.59 -11.55
N HIS A 319 9.60 0.67 -11.58
CA HIS A 319 8.78 1.80 -11.97
C HIS A 319 9.17 2.18 -13.40
N TRP A 320 8.36 1.77 -14.38
CA TRP A 320 8.64 1.97 -15.80
C TRP A 320 7.89 3.19 -16.35
N ARG A 321 8.62 4.07 -17.04
CA ARG A 321 8.13 5.29 -17.69
C ARG A 321 8.50 5.26 -19.17
N PRO A 322 7.74 4.53 -20.02
CA PRO A 322 8.02 4.47 -21.46
C PRO A 322 7.89 5.84 -22.14
N ASP A 323 7.14 6.77 -21.55
CA ASP A 323 7.08 8.17 -21.99
C ASP A 323 8.38 8.94 -21.76
N PHE A 324 9.25 8.45 -20.88
CA PHE A 324 10.60 8.94 -20.64
C PHE A 324 11.69 7.97 -21.13
N GLU A 325 11.31 6.92 -21.88
CA GLU A 325 12.22 5.87 -22.39
C GLU A 325 13.13 5.30 -21.28
N SER A 326 12.59 5.25 -20.05
CA SER A 326 13.40 4.89 -18.88
C SER A 326 12.61 4.19 -17.79
N TYR A 327 13.36 3.50 -16.94
CA TYR A 327 12.83 2.85 -15.76
C TYR A 327 13.73 3.04 -14.54
N LYS A 328 13.11 2.83 -13.38
CA LYS A 328 13.79 2.73 -12.09
C LYS A 328 13.58 1.33 -11.55
N ALA A 329 14.65 0.72 -11.05
CA ALA A 329 14.62 -0.60 -10.44
C ALA A 329 15.01 -0.52 -8.97
N LEU A 330 14.24 -1.21 -8.13
CA LEU A 330 14.40 -1.30 -6.69
C LEU A 330 14.70 -2.76 -6.36
N LEU A 331 15.89 -3.02 -5.85
CA LEU A 331 16.39 -4.35 -5.58
C LEU A 331 16.50 -4.55 -4.08
N PHE A 332 16.13 -5.74 -3.60
CA PHE A 332 16.24 -6.12 -2.20
C PHE A 332 17.09 -7.37 -2.06
N THR A 333 18.24 -7.27 -1.39
CA THR A 333 19.15 -8.40 -1.22
C THR A 333 19.34 -8.66 0.26
N GLN A 334 18.86 -9.81 0.72
CA GLN A 334 19.09 -10.23 2.10
C GLN A 334 20.56 -10.58 2.32
N VAL A 335 21.12 -10.16 3.44
CA VAL A 335 22.50 -10.43 3.83
C VAL A 335 22.56 -10.88 5.30
N ASP A 336 23.46 -11.82 5.56
CA ASP A 336 23.57 -12.48 6.87
C ASP A 336 24.59 -11.78 7.80
N ASP A 337 25.53 -11.00 7.26
CA ASP A 337 26.57 -10.29 8.03
C ASP A 337 26.84 -8.86 7.50
N VAL A 338 27.28 -7.97 8.40
CA VAL A 338 27.69 -6.57 8.14
C VAL A 338 28.96 -6.51 7.29
N ASN A 339 29.81 -7.55 7.34
CA ASN A 339 31.08 -7.57 6.60
C ASN A 339 30.91 -7.92 5.10
N GLN A 340 29.76 -8.46 4.68
CA GLN A 340 29.49 -8.81 3.28
C GLN A 340 29.11 -7.60 2.41
N SER A 341 29.05 -6.40 3.00
CA SER A 341 28.42 -5.23 2.39
C SER A 341 29.24 -3.95 2.57
N ALA A 342 30.57 -4.06 2.47
CA ALA A 342 31.53 -2.96 2.71
C ALA A 342 31.27 -1.64 1.93
N ALA A 343 30.37 -1.64 0.95
CA ALA A 343 29.95 -0.46 0.18
C ALA A 343 28.55 0.09 0.54
N ALA A 344 27.71 -0.64 1.28
CA ALA A 344 26.34 -0.22 1.58
C ALA A 344 26.29 0.84 2.69
N VAL A 345 25.56 1.93 2.42
CA VAL A 345 25.40 3.02 3.39
C VAL A 345 24.50 2.56 4.53
N ILE A 346 25.00 2.63 5.76
CA ILE A 346 24.13 2.56 6.94
C ILE A 346 23.61 3.99 7.17
N PRO A 347 22.29 4.21 7.12
CA PRO A 347 21.70 5.53 7.33
C PRO A 347 22.14 6.13 8.68
N LYS A 348 22.28 7.45 8.72
CA LYS A 348 22.81 8.16 9.89
C LYS A 348 21.92 7.99 11.12
N TYR A 349 20.60 7.90 10.91
CA TYR A 349 19.60 7.81 11.98
C TYR A 349 18.93 6.43 12.06
N TYR A 350 19.68 5.37 11.69
CA TYR A 350 19.29 3.96 11.81
C TYR A 350 18.90 3.54 13.25
N PRO A 351 17.90 2.67 13.45
CA PRO A 351 16.99 2.06 12.47
C PRO A 351 15.73 2.90 12.19
N ASN A 352 15.54 4.01 12.90
CA ASN A 352 14.24 4.71 13.03
C ASN A 352 14.00 5.84 12.01
N ALA A 353 14.86 6.00 11.01
CA ALA A 353 14.81 7.12 10.10
C ALA A 353 14.63 6.68 8.66
N ARG A 354 13.37 6.52 8.23
CA ARG A 354 13.05 6.39 6.81
C ARG A 354 11.76 7.07 6.43
N ARG A 355 11.83 7.79 5.31
CA ARG A 355 10.70 8.25 4.50
C ARG A 355 10.74 7.48 3.18
N ALA A 356 10.61 6.16 3.23
CA ALA A 356 10.46 5.39 2.01
C ALA A 356 9.06 5.68 1.45
N SER A 357 8.96 6.24 0.25
CA SER A 357 7.69 6.46 -0.48
C SER A 357 6.60 7.27 0.24
N ASP A 358 6.86 7.87 1.40
CA ASP A 358 5.81 8.40 2.29
C ASP A 358 6.23 9.77 2.83
N ILE A 359 6.57 10.67 1.91
CA ILE A 359 6.89 12.07 2.26
C ILE A 359 5.60 12.71 2.78
N PRO A 360 5.54 13.16 4.06
CA PRO A 360 4.37 13.84 4.55
C PRO A 360 4.20 15.18 3.82
N VAL A 361 3.01 15.45 3.30
CA VAL A 361 2.63 16.71 2.67
C VAL A 361 1.73 17.53 3.60
N SER A 362 1.83 18.85 3.55
CA SER A 362 0.93 19.74 4.30
C SER A 362 -0.48 19.70 3.71
N ASP A 363 -1.51 20.02 4.51
CA ASP A 363 -2.90 20.06 4.01
C ASP A 363 -3.05 21.05 2.85
N LYS A 364 -2.35 22.19 2.95
CA LYS A 364 -2.29 23.19 1.88
C LYS A 364 -1.74 22.61 0.58
N MET A 365 -0.65 21.82 0.67
CA MET A 365 -0.05 21.15 -0.48
C MET A 365 -1.00 20.12 -1.06
N ALA A 366 -1.60 19.29 -0.20
CA ALA A 366 -2.56 18.27 -0.61
C ALA A 366 -3.78 18.85 -1.32
N SER A 367 -4.35 19.95 -0.80
CA SER A 367 -5.47 20.65 -1.44
C SER A 367 -5.08 21.28 -2.78
N ALA A 368 -3.94 21.97 -2.84
CA ALA A 368 -3.47 22.59 -4.09
C ALA A 368 -3.23 21.56 -5.20
N TRP A 369 -2.66 20.41 -4.83
CA TRP A 369 -2.49 19.31 -5.77
C TRP A 369 -3.82 18.68 -6.18
N SER A 370 -4.78 18.54 -5.27
CA SER A 370 -6.13 18.05 -5.58
C SER A 370 -6.82 18.88 -6.64
N GLU A 371 -6.76 20.21 -6.48
CA GLU A 371 -7.31 21.15 -7.42
C GLU A 371 -6.59 21.05 -8.78
N LEU A 372 -5.27 20.91 -8.77
CA LEU A 372 -4.46 20.70 -9.98
C LEU A 372 -4.88 19.44 -10.73
N MET A 373 -4.97 18.29 -10.05
CA MET A 373 -5.32 17.01 -10.66
C MET A 373 -6.77 16.98 -11.14
N ALA A 374 -7.71 17.52 -10.35
CA ALA A 374 -9.11 17.63 -10.75
C ALA A 374 -9.25 18.51 -12.01
N THR A 375 -8.44 19.56 -12.13
CA THR A 375 -8.39 20.39 -13.33
C THR A 375 -7.77 19.64 -14.50
N TRP A 376 -6.70 18.86 -14.29
CA TRP A 376 -6.02 18.14 -15.37
C TRP A 376 -6.78 16.93 -15.92
N GLU A 377 -7.52 16.23 -15.04
CA GLU A 377 -8.37 15.08 -15.38
C GLU A 377 -9.69 15.51 -16.06
N ASP A 378 -10.08 16.79 -16.02
CA ASP A 378 -11.30 17.25 -16.68
C ASP A 378 -11.12 17.29 -18.20
N ASP A 379 -11.99 16.59 -18.94
CA ASP A 379 -11.96 16.52 -20.41
C ASP A 379 -12.01 17.93 -21.04
N ALA A 380 -12.67 18.90 -20.38
CA ALA A 380 -12.73 20.29 -20.81
C ALA A 380 -11.38 21.02 -20.71
N ALA A 381 -10.45 20.54 -19.89
CA ALA A 381 -9.12 21.12 -19.74
C ALA A 381 -8.20 20.81 -20.92
N GLU A 382 -8.52 19.83 -21.78
CA GLU A 382 -7.75 19.55 -23.01
C GLU A 382 -7.91 20.63 -24.08
N GLU A 383 -9.04 21.35 -24.07
CA GLU A 383 -9.37 22.36 -25.09
C GLU A 383 -8.90 23.78 -24.70
N LEU A 384 -8.35 23.96 -23.49
CA LEU A 384 -7.92 25.26 -22.98
C LEU A 384 -6.46 25.57 -23.33
N PRO A 385 -6.08 26.84 -23.60
CA PRO A 385 -4.67 27.24 -23.76
C PRO A 385 -3.79 26.94 -22.54
N SER A 386 -4.39 26.79 -21.36
CA SER A 386 -3.70 26.38 -20.12
C SER A 386 -3.35 24.90 -20.06
N ALA A 387 -3.89 24.07 -20.96
CA ALA A 387 -3.61 22.63 -21.03
C ALA A 387 -2.12 22.35 -21.21
N ASP A 388 -1.45 23.11 -22.08
CA ASP A 388 -0.04 22.92 -22.39
C ASP A 388 0.86 23.24 -21.20
N VAL A 389 0.53 24.29 -20.43
CA VAL A 389 1.25 24.66 -19.20
C VAL A 389 1.06 23.58 -18.13
N LEU A 390 -0.18 23.16 -17.93
CA LEU A 390 -0.55 22.12 -16.97
C LEU A 390 0.13 20.78 -17.28
N ASN A 391 0.14 20.38 -18.55
CA ASN A 391 0.86 19.20 -19.02
C ASN A 391 2.36 19.33 -18.78
N THR A 392 2.96 20.48 -19.06
CA THR A 392 4.40 20.71 -18.86
C THR A 392 4.78 20.59 -17.38
N GLU A 393 3.98 21.17 -16.48
CA GLU A 393 4.21 21.08 -15.03
C GLU A 393 4.08 19.64 -14.51
N ILE A 394 3.07 18.90 -14.97
CA ILE A 394 2.86 17.49 -14.60
C ILE A 394 3.97 16.60 -15.15
N CYS A 395 4.40 16.81 -16.39
CA CYS A 395 5.53 16.09 -16.98
C CYS A 395 6.83 16.36 -16.19
N SER A 396 7.11 17.62 -15.85
CA SER A 396 8.30 18.01 -15.07
C SER A 396 8.30 17.39 -13.66
N TRP A 397 7.14 17.36 -13.01
CA TRP A 397 6.98 16.70 -11.72
C TRP A 397 7.13 15.17 -11.83
N GLY A 398 6.54 14.57 -12.87
CA GLY A 398 6.71 13.17 -13.20
C GLY A 398 8.17 12.78 -13.44
N GLU A 399 8.93 13.62 -14.15
CA GLU A 399 10.37 13.42 -14.38
C GLU A 399 11.16 13.53 -13.06
N SER A 400 10.83 14.52 -12.23
CA SER A 400 11.48 14.74 -10.94
C SER A 400 11.27 13.55 -10.01
N THR A 401 10.03 13.09 -9.82
CA THR A 401 9.70 11.91 -9.00
C THR A 401 10.31 10.63 -9.57
N HIS A 402 10.38 10.50 -10.91
CA HIS A 402 11.07 9.39 -11.57
C HIS A 402 12.58 9.39 -11.28
N ARG A 403 13.22 10.55 -11.07
CA ARG A 403 14.64 10.66 -10.71
C ARG A 403 14.95 10.68 -9.21
N MET A 404 13.92 10.73 -8.37
CA MET A 404 14.11 10.66 -6.92
C MET A 404 14.48 9.26 -6.44
N SER A 405 15.29 9.18 -5.39
CA SER A 405 15.49 7.92 -4.67
C SER A 405 14.20 7.52 -3.97
N MET A 406 13.91 6.21 -3.93
CA MET A 406 12.73 5.73 -3.20
C MET A 406 12.94 5.82 -1.69
N PHE A 407 14.17 5.65 -1.23
CA PHE A 407 14.53 5.70 0.18
C PHE A 407 15.26 7.00 0.47
N LEU A 408 14.74 7.73 1.45
CA LEU A 408 15.35 8.93 2.02
C LEU A 408 15.60 8.70 3.51
N ASP A 409 16.74 9.17 4.01
CA ASP A 409 16.97 9.33 5.45
C ASP A 409 16.01 10.40 6.00
N ILE A 410 15.86 10.49 7.32
CA ILE A 410 14.92 11.43 7.94
C ILE A 410 15.26 12.89 7.64
N ASP A 411 16.54 13.21 7.43
CA ASP A 411 17.00 14.54 6.99
C ASP A 411 16.81 14.80 5.48
N GLY A 412 16.24 13.84 4.75
CA GLY A 412 15.97 13.94 3.32
C GLY A 412 17.14 13.50 2.44
N THR A 413 18.25 13.05 3.03
CA THR A 413 19.39 12.52 2.26
C THR A 413 18.97 11.29 1.45
N PRO A 414 19.22 11.25 0.12
CA PRO A 414 18.91 10.10 -0.70
C PRO A 414 19.73 8.86 -0.33
N ILE A 415 19.07 7.70 -0.26
CA ILE A 415 19.70 6.40 -0.01
C ILE A 415 19.45 5.49 -1.22
N ASP A 416 20.37 5.53 -2.19
CA ASP A 416 20.30 4.66 -3.36
C ASP A 416 20.88 3.26 -3.11
N HIS A 417 21.87 3.12 -2.22
CA HIS A 417 22.47 1.83 -1.87
C HIS A 417 22.63 1.77 -0.34
N GLY A 418 21.63 1.20 0.34
CA GLY A 418 21.51 1.24 1.79
C GLY A 418 21.39 -0.13 2.43
N MET A 419 21.94 -0.30 3.63
CA MET A 419 21.76 -1.52 4.41
C MET A 419 20.88 -1.28 5.64
N PHE A 420 19.92 -2.17 5.82
CA PHE A 420 18.84 -2.02 6.76
C PHE A 420 18.55 -3.29 7.56
N ARG A 421 17.89 -3.18 8.72
CA ARG A 421 17.24 -4.37 9.33
C ARG A 421 16.14 -4.83 8.37
N THR A 422 16.03 -6.13 8.13
CA THR A 422 15.06 -6.69 7.17
C THR A 422 13.63 -6.24 7.48
N ASN A 423 13.23 -6.28 8.76
CA ASN A 423 11.91 -5.82 9.23
C ASN A 423 11.62 -4.34 8.95
N SER A 424 12.64 -3.53 8.74
CA SER A 424 12.49 -2.12 8.39
C SER A 424 12.76 -1.87 6.91
N ALA A 425 13.27 -2.85 6.16
CA ALA A 425 13.85 -2.66 4.83
C ALA A 425 12.85 -2.11 3.80
N ILE A 426 11.60 -2.57 3.90
CA ILE A 426 10.53 -2.30 2.93
C ILE A 426 9.38 -1.50 3.55
N LEU A 427 9.05 -1.76 4.81
CA LEU A 427 7.87 -1.17 5.44
C LEU A 427 8.04 0.33 5.62
N THR A 428 7.03 1.06 5.17
CA THR A 428 6.88 2.48 5.43
C THR A 428 6.28 2.74 6.81
N GLY A 429 6.58 3.92 7.38
CA GLY A 429 6.04 4.36 8.65
C GLY A 429 4.60 4.86 8.55
N ASP A 430 3.99 5.23 9.68
CA ASP A 430 2.68 5.86 9.66
C ASP A 430 2.80 7.34 9.28
N CYS A 431 2.28 7.69 8.11
CA CYS A 431 2.17 9.06 7.61
C CYS A 431 0.71 9.42 7.27
N SER A 432 -0.25 8.55 7.57
CA SER A 432 -1.67 8.78 7.27
C SER A 432 -2.21 9.93 8.12
N PRO A 433 -3.06 10.84 7.59
CA PRO A 433 -3.64 10.86 6.24
C PRO A 433 -2.85 11.75 5.26
N LYS A 434 -1.60 12.08 5.58
CA LYS A 434 -0.80 13.14 4.93
C LYS A 434 0.34 12.61 4.07
N CYS A 435 0.44 11.31 3.81
CA CYS A 435 1.48 10.77 2.94
C CYS A 435 1.25 11.24 1.52
N LEU A 436 2.31 11.66 0.83
CA LEU A 436 2.25 12.03 -0.59
C LEU A 436 1.48 11.02 -1.42
N TYR A 437 1.49 9.72 -1.13
CA TYR A 437 0.79 8.66 -1.89
C TYR A 437 -0.50 8.14 -1.24
N ALA A 438 -0.85 8.61 -0.04
CA ALA A 438 -2.04 8.15 0.70
C ALA A 438 -3.12 9.23 0.86
N VAL A 439 -2.81 10.52 0.59
CA VAL A 439 -3.83 11.57 0.67
C VAL A 439 -4.80 11.43 -0.49
N HIS A 440 -6.08 11.19 -0.20
CA HIS A 440 -7.19 11.22 -1.18
C HIS A 440 -7.12 12.43 -2.11
N HIS A 441 -6.85 13.59 -1.51
CA HIS A 441 -6.77 14.86 -2.22
C HIS A 441 -5.60 14.90 -3.19
N MET A 442 -4.51 14.20 -2.90
CA MET A 442 -3.39 14.18 -3.83
C MET A 442 -3.71 13.35 -5.09
N GLY A 443 -4.57 12.32 -5.08
CA GLY A 443 -4.77 11.50 -6.30
C GLY A 443 -3.44 10.98 -6.89
N THR A 444 -2.42 10.88 -6.04
CA THR A 444 -1.06 10.35 -6.19
C THR A 444 -0.95 8.97 -5.57
N PHE A 445 -2.07 8.37 -5.16
CA PHE A 445 -2.39 7.13 -5.84
C PHE A 445 -2.28 7.47 -7.31
N THR A 446 -1.06 7.38 -7.83
CA THR A 446 -0.86 7.03 -9.20
C THR A 446 -1.97 6.03 -9.43
N GLU A 447 -2.83 6.29 -10.40
CA GLU A 447 -3.42 5.19 -11.13
C GLU A 447 -2.27 4.43 -11.83
N ASP A 448 -1.21 4.08 -11.07
CA ASP A 448 -0.33 2.96 -11.26
C ASP A 448 -1.32 1.84 -11.27
N THR A 449 -1.76 1.56 -12.49
CA THR A 449 -2.43 0.33 -12.75
C THR A 449 -1.35 -0.69 -12.45
N GLU A 450 -1.34 -1.20 -11.22
CA GLU A 450 -0.45 -2.25 -10.79
C GLU A 450 -0.88 -3.50 -11.56
N PHE A 451 -0.39 -3.59 -12.80
CA PHE A 451 -0.64 -4.74 -13.64
C PHE A 451 0.24 -5.86 -13.12
N THR A 452 -0.36 -6.78 -12.39
CA THR A 452 0.29 -8.06 -12.14
C THR A 452 0.22 -8.88 -13.43
N ILE A 453 1.29 -8.85 -14.21
CA ILE A 453 1.44 -9.70 -15.38
C ILE A 453 2.21 -10.96 -15.01
N LYS A 454 1.89 -12.09 -15.63
CA LYS A 454 2.72 -13.28 -15.50
C LYS A 454 4.10 -12.93 -16.07
N PHE A 455 5.17 -13.24 -15.35
CA PHE A 455 6.54 -13.00 -15.81
C PHE A 455 6.81 -13.62 -17.20
N SER A 456 6.19 -14.76 -17.50
CA SER A 456 6.24 -15.41 -18.81
C SER A 456 5.64 -14.59 -19.97
N GLN A 457 4.89 -13.53 -19.67
CA GLN A 457 4.27 -12.63 -20.65
C GLN A 457 5.00 -11.27 -20.74
N LEU A 458 6.04 -11.04 -19.95
CA LEU A 458 6.72 -9.74 -19.86
C LEU A 458 7.17 -9.22 -21.24
N GLU A 459 7.73 -10.08 -22.09
CA GLU A 459 8.14 -9.72 -23.46
C GLU A 459 6.98 -9.20 -24.31
N ALA A 460 5.84 -9.90 -24.27
CA ALA A 460 4.66 -9.53 -25.04
C ALA A 460 4.08 -8.19 -24.55
N TRP A 461 4.19 -7.88 -23.26
CA TRP A 461 3.70 -6.63 -22.69
C TRP A 461 4.58 -5.43 -23.00
N VAL A 462 5.91 -5.59 -23.00
CA VAL A 462 6.84 -4.50 -23.32
C VAL A 462 6.83 -4.16 -24.82
N GLN A 463 6.44 -5.11 -25.68
CA GLN A 463 6.36 -4.92 -27.14
C GLN A 463 5.02 -4.33 -27.64
N MET A 464 4.00 -4.21 -26.78
CA MET A 464 2.71 -3.58 -27.10
C MET A 464 2.79 -2.06 -26.97
#